data_AF-A0A2I0JI35-F1
#
_entry.id   AF-A0A2I0JI35-F1
#
_cell.length_a   1.000
_cell.length_b   1.000
_cell.length_c   1.000
_cell.angle_alpha   90.00
_cell.angle_beta   90.00
_cell.angle_gamma   90.00
#
_symmetry.space_group_name_H-M   'P 1'
#
loop_
_entity.id
_entity.type
_entity.pdbx_description
1 polymer ?
#
loop_
_entity_poly.entity_id
_entity_poly.type
_entity_poly.pdbx_seq_one_letter_code
_entity_poly.pdbx_strand_id
1 'polypeptide(L)'
;MPTKDVVKTSTLSRRWLKVQDLKHLDLYISLETSKDLLYFKSFVDWVDRRYSDKILKRFSVHLEDLPWNKDMQAKIDCLIHFAVVRRVKQMSLGLDFCYFDYEHWSWDLDKYFYKLPRFLCNHYGLESLHIANCAFPNPCTGFKWSSLKELSITQVNLGRNNILLKIFIGSPSLELLELDGCWGLMQIDTRNSLRLRELVIVSYQSVLRLEIIATNLLILRLRGDWQYQELKLTDASSIVEAELNFLMRVEKGNDAYYIPPPQSFCDNFFGELQHISTLHIGDWCNEVVSSMMKAEVNSPELTKCKHLITDSMADRQISLIGITTLLERSAHLEKLELRMLQRCIDDEDIFRSFEKYLKHVKTFVLRRLDAATGRTIMKRVFHLGNMEDSKWLSKLQANGTERCLSSLPNRF
;
A
#
# COMPACT_ATOMS: atom_id res chain seq x y z
N MET A 1 16.16 5.29 17.34
CA MET A 1 15.95 4.34 18.44
C MET A 1 14.51 3.91 18.40
N PRO A 2 14.22 2.60 18.40
CA PRO A 2 12.86 2.11 18.49
C PRO A 2 12.23 2.57 19.81
N THR A 3 10.98 3.02 19.73
CA THR A 3 10.22 3.54 20.87
C THR A 3 9.77 2.42 21.83
N LYS A 4 10.02 1.14 21.50
CA LYS A 4 9.71 -0.04 22.33
C LYS A 4 10.29 0.03 23.74
N ASP A 5 11.45 0.65 23.93
CA ASP A 5 12.10 0.73 25.25
C ASP A 5 11.63 1.94 26.09
N VAL A 6 10.78 2.81 25.55
CA VAL A 6 10.48 4.13 26.12
C VAL A 6 9.42 4.08 27.20
N VAL A 7 8.53 3.08 27.18
CA VAL A 7 7.44 2.95 28.16
C VAL A 7 7.86 2.15 29.40
N LYS A 8 8.81 1.22 29.26
CA LYS A 8 9.23 0.33 30.35
C LYS A 8 10.05 1.01 31.44
N THR A 9 10.52 2.24 31.24
CA THR A 9 11.23 2.98 32.28
C THR A 9 10.52 4.29 32.60
N SER A 10 10.09 4.43 33.86
CA SER A 10 9.43 5.60 34.48
C SER A 10 10.31 6.86 34.55
N THR A 11 11.31 6.95 33.69
CA THR A 11 12.15 8.12 33.47
C THR A 11 12.36 8.23 31.97
N LEU A 12 11.46 8.96 31.29
CA LEU A 12 11.67 9.55 29.96
C LEU A 12 13.16 9.80 29.76
N SER A 13 13.83 8.88 29.04
CA SER A 13 15.27 8.76 29.19
C SER A 13 15.90 10.11 28.86
N ARG A 14 16.78 10.60 29.73
CA ARG A 14 17.52 11.87 29.52
C ARG A 14 18.24 11.94 28.15
N ARG A 15 18.31 10.82 27.43
CA ARG A 15 18.80 10.69 26.05
C ARG A 15 17.78 11.14 24.99
N TRP A 16 16.47 10.94 25.18
CA TRP A 16 15.41 11.48 24.30
C TRP A 16 15.36 13.02 24.33
N LEU A 17 15.60 13.61 25.50
CA LEU A 17 15.65 15.06 25.72
C LEU A 17 16.70 15.82 24.89
N LYS A 18 17.73 15.13 24.35
CA LYS A 18 18.83 15.76 23.60
C LYS A 18 18.70 15.65 22.08
N VAL A 19 17.74 14.89 21.56
CA VAL A 19 17.77 14.43 20.15
C VAL A 19 16.54 14.88 19.34
N GLN A 20 15.50 15.42 19.96
CA GLN A 20 14.24 15.67 19.26
C GLN A 20 14.19 17.03 18.54
N ASP A 21 13.85 17.00 17.24
CA ASP A 21 13.27 18.16 16.55
C ASP A 21 11.91 18.44 17.19
N LEU A 22 11.81 19.58 17.88
CA LEU A 22 10.62 19.97 18.65
C LEU A 22 9.36 20.17 17.79
N LYS A 23 9.47 20.10 16.45
CA LYS A 23 8.36 20.20 15.50
C LYS A 23 7.69 18.86 15.18
N HIS A 24 8.29 17.73 15.57
CA HIS A 24 7.78 16.39 15.29
C HIS A 24 7.71 15.56 16.58
N LEU A 25 6.55 14.99 16.88
CA LEU A 25 6.34 14.16 18.05
C LEU A 25 5.78 12.81 17.60
N ASP A 26 6.66 11.80 17.58
CA ASP A 26 6.31 10.43 17.25
C ASP A 26 6.41 9.56 18.51
N LEU A 27 5.28 8.96 18.88
CA LEU A 27 5.08 8.19 20.09
C LEU A 27 4.67 6.78 19.70
N TYR A 28 5.34 5.81 20.29
CA TYR A 28 5.00 4.41 20.14
C TYR A 28 5.13 3.75 21.51
N ILE A 29 4.03 3.16 21.96
CA ILE A 29 3.79 2.81 23.35
C ILE A 29 3.13 1.43 23.38
N SER A 30 3.78 0.43 23.98
CA SER A 30 3.15 -0.86 24.28
C SER A 30 2.65 -0.85 25.73
N LEU A 31 1.41 -1.31 25.95
CA LEU A 31 0.69 -1.24 27.23
C LEU A 31 0.36 -2.65 27.78
N GLU A 32 1.40 -3.48 27.93
CA GLU A 32 1.30 -4.88 28.39
C GLU A 32 0.67 -5.04 29.79
N THR A 33 0.80 -4.05 30.69
CA THR A 33 0.38 -4.17 32.09
C THR A 33 -0.48 -3.01 32.59
N SER A 34 -1.22 -3.24 33.69
CA SER A 34 -2.01 -2.19 34.36
C SER A 34 -1.17 -1.03 34.91
N LYS A 35 0.13 -1.26 35.21
CA LYS A 35 1.05 -0.19 35.62
C LYS A 35 1.38 0.75 34.47
N ASP A 36 1.44 0.23 33.24
CA ASP A 36 1.71 1.03 32.04
C ASP A 36 0.60 2.05 31.78
N LEU A 37 -0.64 1.75 32.20
CA LEU A 37 -1.78 2.68 32.12
C LEU A 37 -1.64 3.92 33.02
N LEU A 38 -0.97 3.78 34.17
CA LEU A 38 -0.69 4.89 35.10
C LEU A 38 0.45 5.76 34.58
N TYR A 39 1.49 5.13 34.03
CA TYR A 39 2.59 5.84 33.37
C TYR A 39 2.10 6.60 32.14
N PHE A 40 1.19 6.00 31.36
CA PHE A 40 0.56 6.65 30.23
C PHE A 40 -0.16 7.94 30.63
N LYS A 41 -0.92 7.95 31.74
CA LYS A 41 -1.59 9.17 32.24
C LYS A 41 -0.57 10.27 32.56
N SER A 42 0.45 9.94 33.34
CA SER A 42 1.50 10.90 33.72
C SER A 42 2.26 11.43 32.51
N PHE A 43 2.40 10.58 31.48
CA PHE A 43 3.02 10.91 30.22
C PHE A 43 2.17 11.87 29.37
N VAL A 44 0.85 11.67 29.27
CA VAL A 44 -0.05 12.64 28.58
C VAL A 44 0.07 14.03 29.20
N ASP A 45 0.02 14.12 30.53
CA ASP A 45 0.16 15.38 31.26
C ASP A 45 1.55 16.02 31.03
N TRP A 46 2.58 15.19 30.90
CA TRP A 46 3.93 15.65 30.60
C TRP A 46 4.05 16.21 29.18
N VAL A 47 3.44 15.55 28.18
CA VAL A 47 3.42 16.03 26.78
C VAL A 47 2.76 17.40 26.71
N ASP A 48 1.59 17.56 27.33
CA ASP A 48 0.90 18.85 27.29
C ASP A 48 1.72 19.98 27.93
N ARG A 49 2.31 19.73 29.11
CA ARG A 49 3.21 20.71 29.76
C ARG A 49 4.42 21.06 28.89
N ARG A 50 5.07 20.06 28.32
CA ARG A 50 6.36 20.22 27.63
C ARG A 50 6.25 20.91 26.28
N TYR A 51 5.12 20.76 25.61
CA TYR A 51 4.84 21.31 24.28
C TYR A 51 3.81 22.44 24.32
N SER A 52 3.51 22.97 25.51
CA SER A 52 2.52 24.03 25.71
C SER A 52 2.75 25.28 24.87
N ASP A 53 4.02 25.62 24.61
CA ASP A 53 4.49 26.79 23.86
C ASP A 53 5.09 26.46 22.48
N LYS A 54 5.00 25.20 22.02
CA LYS A 54 5.66 24.73 20.79
C LYS A 54 4.69 24.56 19.63
N ILE A 55 5.19 24.86 18.42
CA ILE A 55 4.48 24.59 17.17
C ILE A 55 4.80 23.16 16.73
N LEU A 56 3.79 22.30 16.73
CA LEU A 56 3.90 20.91 16.32
C LEU A 56 3.40 20.75 14.88
N LYS A 57 4.24 20.25 13.98
CA LYS A 57 3.88 19.96 12.59
C LYS A 57 3.30 18.57 12.41
N ARG A 58 3.89 17.58 13.11
CA ARG A 58 3.51 16.17 13.04
C ARG A 58 3.29 15.60 14.44
N PHE A 59 2.24 14.79 14.57
CA PHE A 59 1.94 14.03 15.77
C PHE A 59 1.57 12.58 15.42
N SER A 60 2.37 11.62 15.86
CA SER A 60 2.10 10.21 15.63
C SER A 60 1.97 9.49 16.97
N VAL A 61 0.94 8.66 17.12
CA VAL A 61 0.73 7.81 18.29
C VAL A 61 0.41 6.40 17.81
N HIS A 62 1.25 5.45 18.20
CA HIS A 62 1.03 4.03 18.00
C HIS A 62 0.95 3.36 19.37
N LEU A 63 -0.20 2.77 19.66
CA LEU A 63 -0.43 2.04 20.91
C LEU A 63 -0.52 0.56 20.57
N GLU A 64 0.29 -0.26 21.21
CA GLU A 64 0.25 -1.72 21.09
C GLU A 64 -0.21 -2.35 22.39
N ASP A 65 -0.69 -3.58 22.26
CA ASP A 65 -1.11 -4.42 23.37
C ASP A 65 -2.18 -3.78 24.27
N LEU A 66 -3.19 -3.12 23.68
CA LEU A 66 -4.20 -2.40 24.43
C LEU A 66 -5.26 -3.33 25.07
N PRO A 67 -5.39 -3.37 26.42
CA PRO A 67 -6.59 -3.90 27.05
C PRO A 67 -7.74 -2.90 26.86
N TRP A 68 -8.69 -3.21 25.98
CA TRP A 68 -9.80 -2.30 25.67
C TRP A 68 -10.69 -2.03 26.90
N ASN A 69 -10.80 -0.77 27.31
CA ASN A 69 -11.79 -0.31 28.28
C ASN A 69 -12.18 1.16 28.05
N LYS A 70 -13.30 1.61 28.63
CA LYS A 70 -13.83 2.97 28.44
C LYS A 70 -12.87 4.07 28.92
N ASP A 71 -12.05 3.81 29.94
CA ASP A 71 -11.07 4.78 30.43
C ASP A 71 -9.94 5.01 29.43
N MET A 72 -9.59 4.00 28.62
CA MET A 72 -8.63 4.16 27.53
C MET A 72 -9.13 5.10 26.45
N GLN A 73 -10.42 5.04 26.12
CA GLN A 73 -11.01 5.93 25.13
C GLN A 73 -10.79 7.40 25.50
N ALA A 74 -11.12 7.79 26.74
CA ALA A 74 -10.93 9.16 27.21
C ALA A 74 -9.47 9.63 27.15
N LYS A 75 -8.51 8.74 27.43
CA LYS A 75 -7.09 9.09 27.39
C LYS A 75 -6.56 9.25 25.96
N ILE A 76 -7.00 8.38 25.04
CA ILE A 76 -6.68 8.52 23.62
C ILE A 76 -7.32 9.82 23.09
N ASP A 77 -8.57 10.10 23.46
CA ASP A 77 -9.24 11.36 23.12
C ASP A 77 -8.43 12.58 23.58
N CYS A 78 -7.84 12.56 24.79
CA CYS A 78 -6.96 13.63 25.26
C CYS A 78 -5.74 13.85 24.36
N LEU A 79 -5.08 12.78 23.89
CA LEU A 79 -3.93 12.89 22.98
C LEU A 79 -4.34 13.45 21.61
N ILE A 80 -5.47 12.98 21.07
CA ILE A 80 -5.99 13.50 19.80
C ILE A 80 -6.40 14.97 19.97
N HIS A 81 -7.06 15.31 21.07
CA HIS A 81 -7.48 16.68 21.37
C HIS A 81 -6.27 17.61 21.46
N PHE A 82 -5.19 17.17 22.13
CA PHE A 82 -3.92 17.89 22.14
C PHE A 82 -3.43 18.19 20.72
N ALA A 83 -3.39 17.19 19.84
CA ALA A 83 -2.96 17.36 18.46
C ALA A 83 -3.85 18.35 17.67
N VAL A 84 -5.17 18.23 17.84
CA VAL A 84 -6.17 19.09 17.17
C VAL A 84 -6.04 20.54 17.64
N VAL A 85 -5.94 20.79 18.96
CA VAL A 85 -5.77 22.16 19.51
C VAL A 85 -4.47 22.80 19.04
N ARG A 86 -3.40 22.01 18.87
CA ARG A 86 -2.12 22.48 18.32
C ARG A 86 -2.12 22.63 16.79
N ARG A 87 -3.25 22.34 16.13
CA ARG A 87 -3.43 22.45 14.67
C ARG A 87 -2.34 21.71 13.90
N VAL A 88 -2.03 20.49 14.33
CA VAL A 88 -1.05 19.66 13.62
C VAL A 88 -1.50 19.45 12.17
N LYS A 89 -0.54 19.47 11.25
CA LYS A 89 -0.79 19.25 9.83
C LYS A 89 -0.70 17.77 9.46
N GLN A 90 0.08 16.99 10.20
CA GLN A 90 0.27 15.57 9.93
C GLN A 90 -0.04 14.78 11.20
N MET A 91 -0.91 13.80 11.09
CA MET A 91 -1.31 12.97 12.21
C MET A 91 -1.30 11.47 11.86
N SER A 92 -0.77 10.64 12.75
CA SER A 92 -0.87 9.18 12.65
C SER A 92 -1.42 8.61 13.95
N LEU A 93 -2.41 7.75 13.87
CA LEU A 93 -3.03 7.07 15.00
C LEU A 93 -3.11 5.58 14.68
N GLY A 94 -2.26 4.76 15.30
CA GLY A 94 -2.35 3.30 15.23
C GLY A 94 -2.69 2.69 16.58
N LEU A 95 -3.68 1.79 16.62
CA LEU A 95 -4.18 1.18 17.86
C LEU A 95 -4.24 -0.33 17.72
N ASP A 96 -3.22 -1.05 18.16
CA ASP A 96 -3.21 -2.51 18.12
C ASP A 96 -3.79 -3.10 19.42
N PHE A 97 -4.77 -3.99 19.29
CA PHE A 97 -5.52 -4.56 20.41
C PHE A 97 -5.16 -6.04 20.59
N CYS A 98 -4.83 -6.48 21.81
CA CYS A 98 -4.33 -7.83 22.10
C CYS A 98 -5.31 -9.00 21.82
N TYR A 99 -6.57 -8.73 21.48
CA TYR A 99 -7.61 -9.77 21.58
C TYR A 99 -8.63 -9.65 20.45
N PHE A 100 -8.38 -10.40 19.38
CA PHE A 100 -9.45 -10.95 18.57
C PHE A 100 -9.29 -12.47 18.59
N ASP A 101 -10.19 -13.14 19.29
CA ASP A 101 -10.34 -14.58 19.14
C ASP A 101 -10.84 -14.83 17.72
N TYR A 102 -9.99 -15.43 16.88
CA TYR A 102 -10.20 -15.57 15.43
C TYR A 102 -11.48 -16.34 15.07
N GLU A 103 -12.11 -17.01 16.05
CA GLU A 103 -13.30 -17.83 15.84
C GLU A 103 -14.59 -17.01 15.67
N HIS A 104 -14.61 -15.70 15.96
CA HIS A 104 -15.85 -14.91 15.94
C HIS A 104 -15.70 -13.62 15.12
N TRP A 105 -15.52 -13.76 13.80
CA TRP A 105 -15.75 -12.67 12.83
C TRP A 105 -17.24 -12.33 12.76
N SER A 106 -17.77 -11.78 13.86
CA SER A 106 -19.08 -11.16 13.89
C SER A 106 -19.03 -9.87 13.09
N TRP A 107 -20.08 -9.59 12.32
CA TRP A 107 -20.19 -8.35 11.54
C TRP A 107 -20.29 -7.09 12.41
N ASP A 108 -20.28 -7.22 13.74
CA ASP A 108 -20.38 -6.14 14.72
C ASP A 108 -19.09 -5.93 15.54
N LEU A 109 -17.92 -6.13 14.92
CA LEU A 109 -16.61 -5.84 15.53
C LEU A 109 -16.41 -4.35 15.89
N ASP A 110 -17.15 -3.43 15.27
CA ASP A 110 -17.10 -1.98 15.52
C ASP A 110 -17.29 -1.61 17.00
N LYS A 111 -17.93 -2.47 17.81
CA LYS A 111 -18.10 -2.24 19.26
C LYS A 111 -16.81 -2.41 20.07
N TYR A 112 -15.83 -3.13 19.52
CA TYR A 112 -14.53 -3.38 20.15
C TYR A 112 -13.45 -2.42 19.66
N PHE A 113 -13.68 -1.73 18.55
CA PHE A 113 -12.75 -0.75 18.02
C PHE A 113 -12.90 0.62 18.70
N TYR A 114 -11.78 1.33 18.78
CA TYR A 114 -11.77 2.73 19.20
C TYR A 114 -12.54 3.61 18.24
N LYS A 115 -13.55 4.31 18.75
CA LYS A 115 -14.36 5.23 17.97
C LYS A 115 -13.64 6.57 17.86
N LEU A 116 -13.31 6.96 16.64
CA LEU A 116 -12.68 8.26 16.38
C LEU A 116 -13.54 9.39 16.95
N PRO A 117 -12.93 10.39 17.62
CA PRO A 117 -13.69 11.45 18.25
C PRO A 117 -14.14 12.49 17.22
N ARG A 118 -15.31 13.08 17.44
CA ARG A 118 -15.90 14.08 16.51
C ARG A 118 -15.02 15.30 16.29
N PHE A 119 -14.22 15.71 17.26
CA PHE A 119 -13.34 16.87 17.09
C PHE A 119 -12.21 16.60 16.07
N LEU A 120 -11.75 15.35 15.93
CA LEU A 120 -10.81 14.96 14.87
C LEU A 120 -11.49 14.99 13.49
N CYS A 121 -12.72 14.49 13.40
CA CYS A 121 -13.52 14.55 12.17
C CYS A 121 -13.78 16.00 11.70
N ASN A 122 -13.66 16.99 12.60
CA ASN A 122 -13.87 18.40 12.31
C ASN A 122 -12.56 19.22 12.19
N HIS A 123 -11.39 18.56 12.12
CA HIS A 123 -10.11 19.26 12.04
C HIS A 123 -9.80 19.73 10.61
N TYR A 124 -9.90 21.04 10.38
CA TYR A 124 -9.79 21.68 9.06
C TYR A 124 -8.35 21.84 8.57
N GLY A 125 -7.37 21.91 9.48
CA GLY A 125 -5.97 22.21 9.15
C GLY A 125 -5.09 20.99 8.89
N LEU A 126 -5.68 19.79 8.89
CA LEU A 126 -4.97 18.53 8.69
C LEU A 126 -4.66 18.36 7.20
N GLU A 127 -3.39 18.07 6.87
CA GLU A 127 -2.89 17.84 5.51
C GLU A 127 -2.60 16.35 5.24
N SER A 128 -2.23 15.57 6.27
CA SER A 128 -2.00 14.12 6.17
C SER A 128 -2.54 13.41 7.41
N LEU A 129 -3.30 12.33 7.21
CA LEU A 129 -3.90 11.52 8.27
C LEU A 129 -3.65 10.03 8.01
N HIS A 130 -3.09 9.33 8.97
CA HIS A 130 -3.08 7.88 9.04
C HIS A 130 -3.90 7.41 10.24
N ILE A 131 -4.82 6.48 10.02
CA ILE A 131 -5.64 5.85 11.06
C ILE A 131 -5.61 4.33 10.89
N ALA A 132 -5.22 3.60 11.94
CA ALA A 132 -5.20 2.14 11.93
C ALA A 132 -6.04 1.57 13.08
N ASN A 133 -6.77 0.46 12.80
CA ASN A 133 -7.53 -0.31 13.77
C ASN A 133 -8.52 0.54 14.58
N CYS A 134 -9.35 1.33 13.91
CA CYS A 134 -10.33 2.20 14.56
C CYS A 134 -11.69 2.12 13.87
N ALA A 135 -12.73 2.62 14.55
CA ALA A 135 -14.07 2.74 14.00
C ALA A 135 -14.43 4.22 13.82
N PHE A 136 -15.13 4.51 12.73
CA PHE A 136 -15.72 5.83 12.53
C PHE A 136 -16.91 6.05 13.48
N PRO A 137 -17.23 7.32 13.84
CA PRO A 137 -18.38 7.62 14.68
C PRO A 137 -19.67 7.02 14.11
N ASN A 138 -20.54 6.49 14.97
CA ASN A 138 -21.88 6.05 14.58
C ASN A 138 -22.94 6.79 15.46
N PRO A 139 -23.81 7.64 14.88
CA PRO A 139 -23.88 8.01 13.47
C PRO A 139 -22.72 8.90 13.02
N CYS A 140 -22.24 8.68 11.78
CA CYS A 140 -21.23 9.53 11.15
C CYS A 140 -21.90 10.70 10.43
N THR A 141 -21.70 11.93 10.92
CA THR A 141 -22.31 13.15 10.35
C THR A 141 -21.53 13.75 9.18
N GLY A 142 -20.30 13.28 8.92
CA GLY A 142 -19.40 13.80 7.88
C GLY A 142 -18.08 14.31 8.45
N PHE A 143 -17.21 14.81 7.57
CA PHE A 143 -15.86 15.26 7.90
C PHE A 143 -15.64 16.70 7.41
N LYS A 144 -14.78 17.45 8.12
CA LYS A 144 -14.32 18.79 7.72
C LYS A 144 -12.82 18.80 7.54
N TRP A 145 -12.33 17.91 6.69
CA TRP A 145 -10.92 17.73 6.38
C TRP A 145 -10.52 18.55 5.14
N SER A 146 -10.84 19.85 5.15
CA SER A 146 -10.73 20.73 3.99
C SER A 146 -9.33 20.82 3.38
N SER A 147 -8.29 20.67 4.20
CA SER A 147 -6.88 20.74 3.78
C SER A 147 -6.23 19.37 3.59
N LEU A 148 -6.95 18.27 3.79
CA LEU A 148 -6.39 16.93 3.78
C LEU A 148 -6.03 16.52 2.35
N LYS A 149 -4.76 16.17 2.15
CA LYS A 149 -4.19 15.73 0.88
C LYS A 149 -3.89 14.24 0.85
N GLU A 150 -3.50 13.69 1.99
CA GLU A 150 -3.14 12.29 2.13
C GLU A 150 -3.96 11.64 3.23
N LEU A 151 -4.62 10.53 2.91
CA LEU A 151 -5.34 9.72 3.87
C LEU A 151 -4.91 8.26 3.74
N SER A 152 -4.43 7.67 4.82
CA SER A 152 -4.16 6.25 4.95
C SER A 152 -5.06 5.64 6.02
N ILE A 153 -5.73 4.55 5.69
CA ILE A 153 -6.65 3.83 6.57
C ILE A 153 -6.23 2.36 6.58
N THR A 154 -5.95 1.84 7.77
CA THR A 154 -5.45 0.47 7.93
C THR A 154 -6.37 -0.34 8.85
N GLN A 155 -6.80 -1.53 8.43
CA GLN A 155 -7.61 -2.46 9.22
C GLN A 155 -8.89 -1.81 9.77
N VAL A 156 -9.68 -1.19 8.88
CA VAL A 156 -10.95 -0.54 9.22
C VAL A 156 -12.10 -1.06 8.37
N ASN A 157 -13.26 -1.25 9.02
CA ASN A 157 -14.54 -1.48 8.35
C ASN A 157 -15.06 -0.18 7.70
N LEU A 158 -15.15 -0.14 6.38
CA LEU A 158 -15.64 1.01 5.63
C LEU A 158 -17.04 0.77 5.01
N GLY A 159 -17.61 -0.42 5.19
CA GLY A 159 -18.87 -0.83 4.56
C GLY A 159 -20.15 -0.19 5.14
N ARG A 160 -20.05 0.45 6.31
CA ARG A 160 -21.21 1.05 7.00
C ARG A 160 -21.31 2.54 6.70
N ASN A 161 -22.51 3.10 6.81
CA ASN A 161 -22.76 4.55 6.89
C ASN A 161 -22.21 5.43 5.75
N ASN A 162 -21.91 4.85 4.57
CA ASN A 162 -21.29 5.54 3.44
C ASN A 162 -20.04 6.35 3.85
N ILE A 163 -19.20 5.78 4.72
CA ILE A 163 -18.03 6.48 5.26
C ILE A 163 -17.14 7.02 4.15
N LEU A 164 -16.80 6.20 3.15
CA LEU A 164 -15.90 6.62 2.08
C LEU A 164 -16.46 7.80 1.27
N LEU A 165 -17.76 7.79 0.95
CA LEU A 165 -18.43 8.92 0.30
C LEU A 165 -18.36 10.19 1.15
N LYS A 166 -18.60 10.07 2.45
CA LYS A 166 -18.50 11.21 3.39
C LYS A 166 -17.08 11.74 3.47
N ILE A 167 -16.08 10.87 3.42
CA ILE A 167 -14.66 11.26 3.34
C ILE A 167 -14.43 12.09 2.07
N PHE A 168 -14.84 11.62 0.90
CA PHE A 168 -14.66 12.38 -0.34
C PHE A 168 -15.31 13.76 -0.29
N ILE A 169 -16.55 13.86 0.18
CA ILE A 169 -17.26 15.14 0.32
C ILE A 169 -16.56 16.06 1.33
N GLY A 170 -16.07 15.51 2.44
CA GLY A 170 -15.42 16.25 3.52
C GLY A 170 -13.95 16.59 3.27
N SER A 171 -13.34 16.05 2.21
CA SER A 171 -11.90 16.13 1.92
C SER A 171 -11.64 16.61 0.48
N PRO A 172 -12.09 17.83 0.11
CA PRO A 172 -12.01 18.31 -1.28
C PRO A 172 -10.57 18.47 -1.81
N SER A 173 -9.57 18.48 -0.92
CA SER A 173 -8.14 18.59 -1.25
C SER A 173 -7.43 17.24 -1.37
N LEU A 174 -8.14 16.12 -1.22
CA LEU A 174 -7.52 14.79 -1.15
C LEU A 174 -6.87 14.43 -2.48
N GLU A 175 -5.58 14.09 -2.44
CA GLU A 175 -4.73 13.75 -3.59
C GLU A 175 -4.34 12.26 -3.57
N LEU A 176 -4.17 11.67 -2.38
CA LEU A 176 -3.79 10.27 -2.15
C LEU A 176 -4.74 9.61 -1.14
N LEU A 177 -5.29 8.45 -1.51
CA LEU A 177 -6.00 7.55 -0.60
C LEU A 177 -5.30 6.19 -0.57
N GLU A 178 -4.92 5.74 0.62
CA GLU A 178 -4.38 4.42 0.88
C GLU A 178 -5.30 3.63 1.81
N LEU A 179 -5.65 2.41 1.41
CA LEU A 179 -6.47 1.47 2.18
C LEU A 179 -5.67 0.19 2.39
N ASP A 180 -5.32 -0.15 3.63
CA ASP A 180 -4.55 -1.35 3.96
C ASP A 180 -5.39 -2.32 4.80
N GLY A 181 -5.68 -3.51 4.31
CA GLY A 181 -6.43 -4.53 5.05
C GLY A 181 -7.83 -4.07 5.47
N CYS A 182 -8.40 -3.07 4.79
CA CYS A 182 -9.78 -2.63 5.05
C CYS A 182 -10.79 -3.68 4.56
N TRP A 183 -12.04 -3.55 5.01
CA TRP A 183 -13.13 -4.43 4.58
C TRP A 183 -14.49 -3.73 4.46
N GLY A 184 -15.44 -4.45 3.87
CA GLY A 184 -16.86 -4.07 3.83
C GLY A 184 -17.27 -3.15 2.68
N LEU A 185 -16.34 -2.58 1.90
CA LEU A 185 -16.71 -1.85 0.69
C LEU A 185 -17.02 -2.82 -0.45
N MET A 186 -18.15 -2.56 -1.09
CA MET A 186 -18.54 -3.20 -2.35
C MET A 186 -18.15 -2.35 -3.57
N GLN A 187 -17.92 -1.06 -3.37
CA GLN A 187 -17.59 -0.10 -4.42
C GLN A 187 -16.73 1.06 -3.88
N ILE A 188 -15.77 1.50 -4.68
CA ILE A 188 -15.00 2.73 -4.49
C ILE A 188 -15.30 3.65 -5.67
N ASP A 189 -16.10 4.68 -5.43
CA ASP A 189 -16.50 5.66 -6.45
C ASP A 189 -15.74 6.98 -6.28
N THR A 190 -14.76 7.21 -7.15
CA THR A 190 -13.88 8.38 -7.08
C THR A 190 -14.48 9.65 -7.71
N ARG A 191 -15.68 9.59 -8.30
CA ARG A 191 -16.31 10.75 -8.97
C ARG A 191 -16.52 11.96 -8.06
N ASN A 192 -16.75 11.70 -6.76
CA ASN A 192 -16.92 12.74 -5.76
C ASN A 192 -15.59 13.31 -5.23
N SER A 193 -14.44 12.80 -5.67
CA SER A 193 -13.11 13.23 -5.24
C SER A 193 -12.29 13.77 -6.40
N LEU A 194 -12.59 15.01 -6.81
CA LEU A 194 -12.03 15.63 -8.03
C LEU A 194 -10.51 15.82 -8.03
N ARG A 195 -9.90 15.87 -6.84
CA ARG A 195 -8.44 16.03 -6.68
C ARG A 195 -7.69 14.74 -6.41
N LEU A 196 -8.39 13.63 -6.19
CA LEU A 196 -7.75 12.35 -5.97
C LEU A 196 -6.99 11.95 -7.23
N ARG A 197 -5.71 11.64 -7.08
CA ARG A 197 -4.82 11.24 -8.18
C ARG A 197 -4.31 9.84 -7.99
N GLU A 198 -4.13 9.40 -6.74
CA GLU A 198 -3.58 8.10 -6.42
C GLU A 198 -4.47 7.33 -5.44
N LEU A 199 -4.76 6.08 -5.80
CA LEU A 199 -5.47 5.13 -4.97
C LEU A 199 -4.57 3.91 -4.77
N VAL A 200 -4.27 3.62 -3.52
CA VAL A 200 -3.49 2.47 -3.10
C VAL A 200 -4.38 1.57 -2.26
N ILE A 201 -4.46 0.29 -2.62
CA ILE A 201 -5.15 -0.73 -1.83
C ILE A 201 -4.15 -1.84 -1.56
N VAL A 202 -3.80 -2.04 -0.29
CA VAL A 202 -2.83 -3.02 0.19
C VAL A 202 -3.55 -4.07 0.98
N SER A 203 -3.73 -5.26 0.43
CA SER A 203 -4.56 -6.31 1.01
C SER A 203 -6.02 -5.87 1.22
N TYR A 204 -6.95 -6.75 0.94
CA TYR A 204 -8.35 -6.37 1.06
C TYR A 204 -9.17 -7.60 1.42
N GLN A 205 -10.00 -7.46 2.45
CA GLN A 205 -10.74 -8.57 3.05
C GLN A 205 -12.24 -8.42 2.76
N SER A 206 -12.84 -9.33 1.99
CA SER A 206 -14.30 -9.53 1.96
C SER A 206 -14.63 -10.85 1.27
N VAL A 207 -15.91 -11.07 1.02
CA VAL A 207 -16.44 -12.35 0.56
C VAL A 207 -17.07 -12.28 -0.82
N LEU A 208 -17.27 -11.09 -1.39
CA LEU A 208 -18.09 -10.92 -2.60
C LEU A 208 -17.33 -10.23 -3.74
N ARG A 209 -17.57 -8.94 -3.94
CA ARG A 209 -17.04 -8.16 -5.08
C ARG A 209 -16.55 -6.79 -4.64
N LEU A 210 -15.56 -6.25 -5.35
CA LEU A 210 -15.21 -4.84 -5.29
C LEU A 210 -15.25 -4.25 -6.70
N GLU A 211 -15.97 -3.15 -6.87
CA GLU A 211 -15.90 -2.30 -8.07
C GLU A 211 -15.15 -1.00 -7.78
N ILE A 212 -14.17 -0.66 -8.60
CA ILE A 212 -13.44 0.61 -8.55
C ILE A 212 -13.86 1.45 -9.76
N ILE A 213 -14.51 2.59 -9.51
CA ILE A 213 -14.87 3.58 -10.54
C ILE A 213 -13.81 4.69 -10.51
N ALA A 214 -12.96 4.74 -11.54
CA ALA A 214 -11.70 5.47 -11.55
C ALA A 214 -11.68 6.71 -12.48
N THR A 215 -12.75 7.52 -12.46
CA THR A 215 -12.96 8.60 -13.45
C THR A 215 -11.88 9.67 -13.50
N ASN A 216 -11.24 10.01 -12.36
CA ASN A 216 -10.24 11.09 -12.27
C ASN A 216 -8.89 10.62 -11.72
N LEU A 217 -8.64 9.30 -11.73
CA LEU A 217 -7.49 8.69 -11.08
C LEU A 217 -6.32 8.56 -12.05
N LEU A 218 -5.13 9.00 -11.66
CA LEU A 218 -3.93 8.88 -12.49
C LEU A 218 -3.12 7.62 -12.17
N ILE A 219 -3.11 7.23 -10.89
CA ILE A 219 -2.29 6.14 -10.37
C ILE A 219 -3.17 5.17 -9.58
N LEU A 220 -3.16 3.90 -9.96
CA LEU A 220 -3.81 2.83 -9.23
C LEU A 220 -2.77 1.80 -8.78
N ARG A 221 -2.76 1.48 -7.48
CA ARG A 221 -1.88 0.45 -6.92
C ARG A 221 -2.67 -0.56 -6.12
N LEU A 222 -2.65 -1.81 -6.57
CA LEU A 222 -3.25 -2.95 -5.90
C LEU A 222 -2.12 -3.88 -5.44
N ARG A 223 -2.02 -4.09 -4.14
CA ARG A 223 -0.91 -4.82 -3.50
C ARG A 223 -1.39 -5.84 -2.49
N GLY A 224 -0.52 -6.77 -2.10
CA GLY A 224 -0.75 -7.62 -0.93
C GLY A 224 -1.74 -8.76 -1.15
N ASP A 225 -2.38 -9.22 -0.08
CA ASP A 225 -3.26 -10.40 -0.10
C ASP A 225 -4.74 -10.02 -0.19
N TRP A 226 -5.41 -10.51 -1.21
CA TRP A 226 -6.81 -10.20 -1.50
C TRP A 226 -7.70 -11.40 -1.30
N GLN A 227 -8.69 -11.27 -0.43
CA GLN A 227 -9.77 -12.22 -0.24
C GLN A 227 -10.99 -11.66 -0.97
N TYR A 228 -11.17 -11.99 -2.25
CA TYR A 228 -12.33 -11.56 -3.05
C TYR A 228 -12.68 -12.60 -4.10
N GLN A 229 -13.95 -12.64 -4.52
CA GLN A 229 -14.39 -13.47 -5.64
C GLN A 229 -14.34 -12.70 -6.97
N GLU A 230 -14.58 -11.38 -6.94
CA GLU A 230 -14.61 -10.55 -8.15
C GLU A 230 -14.02 -9.15 -7.91
N LEU A 231 -13.11 -8.73 -8.78
CA LEU A 231 -12.59 -7.37 -8.84
C LEU A 231 -12.94 -6.76 -10.20
N LYS A 232 -13.60 -5.60 -10.18
CA LYS A 232 -13.99 -4.87 -11.37
C LYS A 232 -13.41 -3.46 -11.35
N LEU A 233 -12.90 -3.04 -12.50
CA LEU A 233 -12.47 -1.67 -12.75
C LEU A 233 -13.40 -1.07 -13.81
N THR A 234 -13.78 0.20 -13.66
CA THR A 234 -14.61 0.93 -14.61
C THR A 234 -14.19 2.40 -14.69
N ASP A 235 -14.45 3.02 -15.84
CA ASP A 235 -14.12 4.43 -16.12
C ASP A 235 -12.63 4.76 -15.91
N ALA A 236 -11.73 3.82 -16.21
CA ALA A 236 -10.31 3.93 -15.87
C ALA A 236 -9.44 4.59 -16.94
N SER A 237 -10.05 5.21 -17.96
CA SER A 237 -9.34 5.85 -19.07
C SER A 237 -8.37 6.97 -18.67
N SER A 238 -8.51 7.51 -17.46
CA SER A 238 -7.63 8.54 -16.89
C SER A 238 -6.33 8.00 -16.27
N ILE A 239 -6.27 6.69 -16.00
CA ILE A 239 -5.12 6.05 -15.36
C ILE A 239 -3.94 6.06 -16.33
N VAL A 240 -2.79 6.53 -15.86
CA VAL A 240 -1.53 6.56 -16.61
C VAL A 240 -0.49 5.60 -16.04
N GLU A 241 -0.61 5.22 -14.77
CA GLU A 241 0.22 4.24 -14.08
C GLU A 241 -0.64 3.25 -13.29
N ALA A 242 -0.39 1.96 -13.48
CA ALA A 242 -1.05 0.90 -12.74
C ALA A 242 -0.01 -0.07 -12.15
N GLU A 243 -0.22 -0.47 -10.91
CA GLU A 243 0.51 -1.53 -10.23
C GLU A 243 -0.46 -2.60 -9.76
N LEU A 244 -0.29 -3.82 -10.26
CA LEU A 244 -1.08 -5.01 -9.97
C LEU A 244 -0.16 -6.06 -9.36
N ASN A 245 0.19 -5.87 -8.09
CA ASN A 245 1.13 -6.70 -7.37
C ASN A 245 0.47 -7.35 -6.13
N PHE A 246 -0.56 -8.14 -6.39
CA PHE A 246 -1.37 -8.76 -5.35
C PHE A 246 -1.61 -10.24 -5.63
N LEU A 247 -2.01 -10.97 -4.59
CA LEU A 247 -2.35 -12.39 -4.64
C LEU A 247 -3.83 -12.58 -4.29
N MET A 248 -4.59 -13.35 -5.08
CA MET A 248 -5.97 -13.71 -4.73
C MET A 248 -6.02 -15.03 -3.95
N ARG A 249 -6.61 -14.98 -2.75
CA ARG A 249 -6.81 -16.12 -1.85
C ARG A 249 -8.30 -16.37 -1.62
N VAL A 250 -8.70 -17.64 -1.58
CA VAL A 250 -10.00 -18.09 -1.07
C VAL A 250 -9.75 -18.92 0.17
N GLU A 251 -10.40 -18.53 1.25
CA GLU A 251 -10.47 -19.34 2.46
C GLU A 251 -11.59 -20.36 2.32
N LYS A 252 -11.27 -21.64 2.55
CA LYS A 252 -12.24 -22.72 2.58
C LYS A 252 -11.99 -23.57 3.83
N GLY A 253 -12.73 -23.29 4.89
CA GLY A 253 -12.47 -23.86 6.21
C GLY A 253 -11.21 -23.23 6.82
N ASN A 254 -10.30 -24.06 7.36
CA ASN A 254 -9.03 -23.59 7.92
C ASN A 254 -7.91 -23.46 6.86
N ASP A 255 -8.19 -23.79 5.61
CA ASP A 255 -7.21 -23.78 4.52
C ASP A 255 -7.42 -22.55 3.63
N ALA A 256 -6.32 -21.88 3.29
CA ALA A 256 -6.29 -20.83 2.27
C ALA A 256 -5.75 -21.41 0.96
N TYR A 257 -6.54 -21.29 -0.11
CA TYR A 257 -6.17 -21.71 -1.46
C TYR A 257 -6.00 -20.49 -2.35
N TYR A 258 -4.98 -20.48 -3.20
CA TYR A 258 -4.87 -19.47 -4.25
C TYR A 258 -5.87 -19.81 -5.35
N ILE A 259 -6.68 -18.84 -5.77
CA ILE A 259 -7.62 -19.07 -6.86
C ILE A 259 -6.82 -19.04 -8.17
N PRO A 260 -7.00 -20.03 -9.06
CA PRO A 260 -6.58 -19.87 -10.43
C PRO A 260 -7.32 -18.66 -11.05
N PRO A 261 -6.70 -17.99 -12.03
CA PRO A 261 -7.21 -16.75 -12.63
C PRO A 261 -8.65 -16.91 -13.13
N PRO A 262 -9.65 -16.21 -12.59
CA PRO A 262 -10.97 -16.22 -13.21
C PRO A 262 -10.86 -15.48 -14.55
N GLN A 263 -11.33 -16.12 -15.62
CA GLN A 263 -11.27 -15.58 -17.00
C GLN A 263 -11.88 -14.17 -17.10
N SER A 264 -12.90 -13.88 -16.29
CA SER A 264 -13.56 -12.58 -16.18
C SER A 264 -12.70 -11.46 -15.59
N PHE A 265 -11.62 -11.78 -14.86
CA PHE A 265 -10.69 -10.77 -14.34
C PHE A 265 -10.02 -10.04 -15.51
N CYS A 266 -9.62 -10.77 -16.53
CA CYS A 266 -8.76 -10.23 -17.57
C CYS A 266 -9.49 -9.35 -18.56
N ASP A 267 -10.65 -9.82 -19.03
CA ASP A 267 -11.44 -9.11 -20.05
C ASP A 267 -11.92 -7.76 -19.50
N ASN A 268 -12.31 -7.72 -18.23
CA ASN A 268 -12.81 -6.51 -17.59
C ASN A 268 -11.68 -5.59 -17.11
N PHE A 269 -10.62 -6.14 -16.51
CA PHE A 269 -9.62 -5.31 -15.82
C PHE A 269 -8.52 -4.82 -16.76
N PHE A 270 -7.96 -5.68 -17.63
CA PHE A 270 -6.92 -5.23 -18.58
C PHE A 270 -7.50 -4.40 -19.73
N GLY A 271 -8.76 -4.64 -20.13
CA GLY A 271 -9.43 -3.84 -21.15
C GLY A 271 -9.50 -2.36 -20.75
N GLU A 272 -9.82 -2.09 -19.49
CA GLU A 272 -9.86 -0.76 -18.90
C GLU A 272 -8.47 -0.09 -18.79
N LEU A 273 -7.40 -0.89 -18.81
CA LEU A 273 -6.02 -0.43 -18.67
C LEU A 273 -5.25 -0.34 -20.00
N GLN A 274 -5.90 -0.50 -21.15
CA GLN A 274 -5.25 -0.49 -22.48
C GLN A 274 -4.45 0.78 -22.83
N HIS A 275 -4.70 1.89 -22.13
CA HIS A 275 -4.12 3.21 -22.41
C HIS A 275 -3.04 3.66 -21.42
N ILE A 276 -2.67 2.83 -20.45
CA ILE A 276 -1.67 3.19 -19.45
C ILE A 276 -0.27 3.37 -20.08
N SER A 277 0.54 4.23 -19.46
CA SER A 277 1.93 4.47 -19.86
C SER A 277 2.92 3.57 -19.12
N THR A 278 2.62 3.28 -17.85
CA THR A 278 3.45 2.45 -16.98
C THR A 278 2.58 1.37 -16.35
N LEU A 279 3.03 0.12 -16.47
CA LEU A 279 2.37 -1.05 -15.90
C LEU A 279 3.36 -1.83 -15.05
N HIS A 280 3.03 -2.08 -13.79
CA HIS A 280 3.72 -3.03 -12.93
C HIS A 280 2.82 -4.23 -12.67
N ILE A 281 3.28 -5.41 -13.04
CA ILE A 281 2.58 -6.69 -12.84
C ILE A 281 3.40 -7.58 -11.90
N GLY A 282 2.77 -8.01 -10.82
CA GLY A 282 3.28 -9.02 -9.90
C GLY A 282 3.07 -10.45 -10.41
N ASP A 283 3.59 -11.44 -9.70
CA ASP A 283 3.67 -12.83 -10.15
C ASP A 283 2.32 -13.46 -10.44
N TRP A 284 1.35 -13.30 -9.55
CA TRP A 284 0.02 -13.86 -9.74
C TRP A 284 -0.64 -13.28 -10.99
N CYS A 285 -0.52 -11.98 -11.23
CA CYS A 285 -1.00 -11.35 -12.46
C CYS A 285 -0.23 -11.82 -13.71
N ASN A 286 1.05 -12.20 -13.60
CA ASN A 286 1.75 -12.86 -14.70
C ASN A 286 1.17 -14.25 -14.99
N GLU A 287 0.91 -15.07 -13.96
CA GLU A 287 0.29 -16.40 -14.12
C GLU A 287 -1.12 -16.32 -14.73
N VAL A 288 -1.85 -15.25 -14.40
CA VAL A 288 -3.14 -14.89 -15.00
C VAL A 288 -3.01 -14.73 -16.51
N VAL A 289 -2.09 -13.87 -16.96
CA VAL A 289 -1.84 -13.64 -18.39
C VAL A 289 -1.39 -14.92 -19.09
N SER A 290 -0.52 -15.71 -18.45
CA SER A 290 -0.06 -16.99 -19.01
C SER A 290 -1.18 -18.00 -19.21
N SER A 291 -2.11 -18.06 -18.26
CA SER A 291 -3.25 -18.97 -18.32
C SER A 291 -4.23 -18.59 -19.43
N MET A 292 -4.45 -17.29 -19.67
CA MET A 292 -5.27 -16.82 -20.79
C MET A 292 -4.73 -17.26 -22.14
N MET A 293 -3.42 -17.17 -22.34
CA MET A 293 -2.79 -17.58 -23.60
C MET A 293 -2.95 -19.07 -23.86
N LYS A 294 -2.82 -19.90 -22.82
CA LYS A 294 -3.09 -21.35 -22.93
C LYS A 294 -4.54 -21.64 -23.28
N ALA A 295 -5.46 -20.77 -22.84
CA ALA A 295 -6.90 -20.88 -23.10
C ALA A 295 -7.34 -20.18 -24.40
N GLU A 296 -6.41 -19.70 -25.23
CA GLU A 296 -6.67 -18.96 -26.49
C GLU A 296 -7.59 -17.74 -26.32
N VAL A 297 -7.58 -17.13 -25.14
CA VAL A 297 -8.35 -15.91 -24.86
C VAL A 297 -7.57 -14.70 -25.36
N ASN A 298 -8.25 -13.82 -26.09
CA ASN A 298 -7.65 -12.58 -26.55
C ASN A 298 -7.33 -11.66 -25.36
N SER A 299 -6.05 -11.45 -25.10
CA SER A 299 -5.60 -10.38 -24.20
C SER A 299 -5.70 -9.02 -24.90
N PRO A 300 -6.19 -7.97 -24.20
CA PRO A 300 -6.27 -6.63 -24.77
C PRO A 300 -4.86 -6.07 -25.04
N GLU A 301 -4.73 -5.28 -26.11
CA GLU A 301 -3.47 -4.64 -26.47
C GLU A 301 -3.12 -3.49 -25.53
N LEU A 302 -1.86 -3.40 -25.12
CA LEU A 302 -1.33 -2.32 -24.30
C LEU A 302 -0.85 -1.17 -25.21
N THR A 303 -1.82 -0.56 -25.89
CA THR A 303 -1.65 0.41 -26.99
C THR A 303 -0.80 1.65 -26.67
N LYS A 304 -0.57 1.97 -25.39
CA LYS A 304 0.23 3.14 -24.97
C LYS A 304 1.32 2.80 -23.95
N CYS A 305 1.50 1.54 -23.61
CA CYS A 305 2.46 1.13 -22.58
C CYS A 305 3.89 1.38 -23.07
N LYS A 306 4.61 2.21 -22.32
CA LYS A 306 6.02 2.58 -22.57
C LYS A 306 6.97 1.99 -21.54
N HIS A 307 6.46 1.65 -20.36
CA HIS A 307 7.26 1.10 -19.27
C HIS A 307 6.53 -0.07 -18.62
N LEU A 308 7.11 -1.26 -18.77
CA LEU A 308 6.62 -2.48 -18.15
C LEU A 308 7.57 -2.89 -17.03
N ILE A 309 7.03 -3.15 -15.85
CA ILE A 309 7.73 -3.68 -14.68
C ILE A 309 7.10 -5.04 -14.37
N THR A 310 7.90 -6.10 -14.26
CA THR A 310 7.36 -7.43 -13.94
C THR A 310 8.14 -8.07 -12.80
N ASP A 311 7.42 -8.63 -11.84
CA ASP A 311 8.02 -9.50 -10.82
C ASP A 311 8.03 -10.96 -11.31
N SER A 312 9.05 -11.74 -10.92
CA SER A 312 9.19 -13.17 -11.25
C SER A 312 9.70 -13.97 -10.04
N MET A 313 8.84 -14.74 -9.39
CA MET A 313 9.10 -15.39 -8.08
C MET A 313 9.10 -16.92 -8.07
N ALA A 314 8.36 -17.64 -8.93
CA ALA A 314 8.06 -19.06 -8.61
C ALA A 314 8.20 -20.07 -9.77
N ASP A 315 7.34 -20.00 -10.79
CA ASP A 315 7.39 -20.93 -11.93
C ASP A 315 8.05 -20.26 -13.14
N ARG A 316 9.24 -20.76 -13.52
CA ARG A 316 10.05 -20.25 -14.63
C ARG A 316 9.27 -20.23 -15.94
N GLN A 317 8.53 -21.28 -16.26
CA GLN A 317 7.91 -21.39 -17.58
C GLN A 317 6.63 -20.56 -17.64
N ILE A 318 5.82 -20.61 -16.59
CA ILE A 318 4.58 -19.83 -16.53
C ILE A 318 4.89 -18.34 -16.49
N SER A 319 5.84 -17.90 -15.68
CA SER A 319 6.21 -16.47 -15.59
C SER A 319 6.74 -15.95 -16.93
N LEU A 320 7.59 -16.73 -17.62
CA LEU A 320 8.13 -16.34 -18.93
C LEU A 320 7.03 -16.18 -19.98
N ILE A 321 6.06 -17.12 -20.06
CA ILE A 321 4.95 -17.03 -21.02
C ILE A 321 4.14 -15.72 -20.81
N GLY A 322 3.86 -15.37 -19.56
CA GLY A 322 3.07 -14.18 -19.22
C GLY A 322 3.80 -12.91 -19.60
N ILE A 323 5.09 -12.83 -19.24
CA ILE A 323 5.93 -11.69 -19.61
C ILE A 323 6.06 -11.58 -21.14
N THR A 324 6.36 -12.67 -21.87
CA THR A 324 6.47 -12.61 -23.33
C THR A 324 5.16 -12.17 -23.99
N THR A 325 4.03 -12.60 -23.45
CA THR A 325 2.71 -12.17 -23.93
C THR A 325 2.50 -10.67 -23.76
N LEU A 326 2.83 -10.13 -22.57
CA LEU A 326 2.74 -8.69 -22.33
C LEU A 326 3.66 -7.90 -23.27
N LEU A 327 4.86 -8.42 -23.55
CA LEU A 327 5.79 -7.81 -24.49
C LEU A 327 5.25 -7.80 -25.92
N GLU A 328 4.65 -8.90 -26.39
CA GLU A 328 4.00 -8.97 -27.71
C GLU A 328 2.84 -7.97 -27.85
N ARG A 329 2.12 -7.72 -26.75
CA ARG A 329 0.99 -6.78 -26.69
C ARG A 329 1.40 -5.33 -26.43
N SER A 330 2.70 -5.04 -26.27
CA SER A 330 3.21 -3.71 -25.93
C SER A 330 4.07 -3.12 -27.05
N ALA A 331 3.47 -2.79 -28.19
CA ALA A 331 4.17 -2.31 -29.38
C ALA A 331 4.99 -1.02 -29.17
N HIS A 332 4.65 -0.21 -28.17
CA HIS A 332 5.30 1.06 -27.85
C HIS A 332 6.26 1.00 -26.66
N LEU A 333 6.62 -0.21 -26.22
CA LEU A 333 7.45 -0.40 -25.03
C LEU A 333 8.86 0.19 -25.23
N GLU A 334 9.20 1.18 -24.41
CA GLU A 334 10.52 1.81 -24.43
C GLU A 334 11.42 1.28 -23.32
N LYS A 335 10.83 0.82 -22.21
CA LYS A 335 11.55 0.36 -21.03
C LYS A 335 10.91 -0.90 -20.45
N LEU A 336 11.75 -1.91 -20.20
CA LEU A 336 11.37 -3.12 -19.48
C LEU A 336 12.20 -3.23 -18.19
N GLU A 337 11.55 -3.44 -17.06
CA GLU A 337 12.19 -3.72 -15.76
C GLU A 337 11.76 -5.10 -15.26
N LEU A 338 12.69 -6.05 -15.21
CA LEU A 338 12.47 -7.35 -14.60
C LEU A 338 12.99 -7.34 -13.16
N ARG A 339 12.13 -7.73 -12.23
CA ARG A 339 12.43 -7.86 -10.81
C ARG A 339 12.35 -9.32 -10.42
N MET A 340 13.47 -9.89 -10.00
CA MET A 340 13.56 -11.31 -9.71
C MET A 340 14.11 -11.54 -8.32
N LEU A 341 13.67 -12.61 -7.64
CA LEU A 341 14.39 -13.05 -6.45
C LEU A 341 15.76 -13.59 -6.83
N GLN A 342 16.72 -13.37 -5.94
CA GLN A 342 18.12 -13.76 -6.07
C GLN A 342 18.36 -15.21 -6.55
N ARG A 343 17.40 -16.12 -6.33
CA ARG A 343 17.50 -17.56 -6.62
C ARG A 343 17.23 -17.93 -8.08
N CYS A 344 16.77 -17.01 -8.91
CA CYS A 344 16.25 -17.36 -10.22
C CYS A 344 17.18 -16.91 -11.36
N ILE A 345 17.80 -17.91 -11.99
CA ILE A 345 18.30 -17.92 -13.38
C ILE A 345 19.65 -17.19 -13.60
N ASP A 346 20.44 -17.71 -14.54
CA ASP A 346 21.58 -17.01 -15.13
C ASP A 346 21.06 -15.87 -16.01
N ASP A 347 21.68 -14.70 -15.95
CA ASP A 347 21.27 -13.55 -16.74
C ASP A 347 21.21 -13.91 -18.25
N GLU A 348 22.12 -14.76 -18.74
CA GLU A 348 22.17 -15.16 -20.16
C GLU A 348 20.90 -15.89 -20.65
N ASP A 349 20.34 -16.77 -19.83
CA ASP A 349 19.11 -17.53 -20.15
C ASP A 349 17.87 -16.62 -20.25
N ILE A 350 17.80 -15.59 -19.40
CA ILE A 350 16.75 -14.58 -19.42
C ILE A 350 16.84 -13.78 -20.72
N PHE A 351 18.06 -13.32 -21.06
CA PHE A 351 18.26 -12.55 -22.28
C PHE A 351 17.87 -13.33 -23.53
N ARG A 352 18.30 -14.60 -23.64
CA ARG A 352 17.91 -15.46 -24.77
C ARG A 352 16.39 -15.63 -24.88
N SER A 353 15.69 -15.72 -23.75
CA SER A 353 14.22 -15.85 -23.72
C SER A 353 13.51 -14.58 -24.22
N PHE A 354 14.13 -13.40 -24.04
CA PHE A 354 13.52 -12.11 -24.38
C PHE A 354 14.09 -11.43 -25.62
N GLU A 355 15.15 -11.97 -26.23
CA GLU A 355 15.92 -11.35 -27.31
C GLU A 355 15.04 -10.81 -28.45
N LYS A 356 14.08 -11.62 -28.92
CA LYS A 356 13.14 -11.23 -29.99
C LYS A 356 12.33 -9.98 -29.65
N TYR A 357 11.95 -9.81 -28.39
CA TYR A 357 11.07 -8.73 -27.92
C TYR A 357 11.85 -7.46 -27.55
N LEU A 358 13.12 -7.61 -27.17
CA LEU A 358 13.97 -6.50 -26.76
C LEU A 358 14.42 -5.60 -27.93
N LYS A 359 14.20 -6.01 -29.19
CA LYS A 359 14.59 -5.27 -30.40
C LYS A 359 14.06 -3.83 -30.45
N HIS A 360 12.91 -3.57 -29.85
CA HIS A 360 12.27 -2.24 -29.83
C HIS A 360 12.38 -1.54 -28.46
N VAL A 361 12.92 -2.23 -27.46
CA VAL A 361 13.09 -1.70 -26.10
C VAL A 361 14.38 -0.89 -26.04
N LYS A 362 14.32 0.35 -25.55
CA LYS A 362 15.49 1.23 -25.42
C LYS A 362 16.29 0.92 -24.16
N THR A 363 15.60 0.60 -23.08
CA THR A 363 16.20 0.36 -21.77
C THR A 363 15.68 -0.93 -21.15
N PHE A 364 16.59 -1.84 -20.83
CA PHE A 364 16.28 -3.04 -20.06
C PHE A 364 16.93 -2.93 -18.69
N VAL A 365 16.16 -3.15 -17.64
CA VAL A 365 16.61 -3.11 -16.25
C VAL A 365 16.40 -4.47 -15.63
N LEU A 366 17.46 -5.06 -15.12
CA LEU A 366 17.38 -6.28 -14.33
C LEU A 366 17.64 -5.92 -12.87
N ARG A 367 16.69 -6.26 -11.99
CA ARG A 367 16.82 -6.12 -10.54
C ARG A 367 16.77 -7.49 -9.90
N ARG A 368 17.78 -7.79 -9.09
CA ARG A 368 17.70 -8.89 -8.14
C ARG A 368 17.24 -8.34 -6.80
N LEU A 369 16.26 -9.01 -6.22
CA LEU A 369 15.65 -8.69 -4.95
C LEU A 369 16.05 -9.75 -3.93
N ASP A 370 16.29 -9.30 -2.70
CA ASP A 370 16.44 -10.17 -1.55
C ASP A 370 15.07 -10.80 -1.22
N ALA A 371 15.04 -12.13 -1.08
CA ALA A 371 13.80 -12.87 -0.88
C ALA A 371 13.13 -12.60 0.47
N ALA A 372 13.90 -12.22 1.50
CA ALA A 372 13.36 -11.98 2.83
C ALA A 372 12.81 -10.55 2.98
N THR A 373 13.43 -9.58 2.30
CA THR A 373 13.17 -8.15 2.51
C THR A 373 12.56 -7.46 1.30
N GLY A 374 12.52 -8.11 0.14
CA GLY A 374 12.09 -7.51 -1.13
C GLY A 374 13.02 -6.39 -1.64
N ARG A 375 14.13 -6.12 -0.95
CA ARG A 375 15.03 -5.00 -1.28
C ARG A 375 15.89 -5.33 -2.49
N THR A 376 16.16 -4.34 -3.34
CA THR A 376 17.10 -4.50 -4.45
C THR A 376 18.52 -4.71 -3.94
N ILE A 377 19.06 -5.89 -4.18
CA ILE A 377 20.46 -6.24 -3.87
C ILE A 377 21.39 -5.94 -5.04
N MET A 378 20.87 -6.04 -6.27
CA MET A 378 21.60 -5.77 -7.49
C MET A 378 20.66 -5.14 -8.51
N LYS A 379 21.19 -4.16 -9.23
CA LYS A 379 20.53 -3.52 -10.35
C LYS A 379 21.52 -3.43 -11.51
N ARG A 380 21.19 -4.05 -12.63
CA ARG A 380 21.88 -3.89 -13.91
C ARG A 380 20.97 -3.14 -14.88
N VAL A 381 21.54 -2.18 -15.59
CA VAL A 381 20.83 -1.36 -16.57
C VAL A 381 21.54 -1.53 -17.90
N PHE A 382 20.77 -1.84 -18.92
CA PHE A 382 21.23 -2.09 -20.27
C PHE A 382 20.57 -1.09 -21.21
N HIS A 383 21.37 -0.33 -21.94
CA HIS A 383 20.91 0.59 -22.97
C HIS A 383 21.04 -0.08 -24.34
N LEU A 384 19.89 -0.43 -24.90
CA LEU A 384 19.75 -1.41 -25.98
C LEU A 384 19.63 -0.79 -27.38
N GLY A 385 19.66 0.53 -27.50
CA GLY A 385 19.28 1.27 -28.72
C GLY A 385 19.76 0.66 -30.04
N ASN A 386 18.84 0.58 -31.03
CA ASN A 386 19.00 0.08 -32.41
C ASN A 386 20.27 -0.74 -32.66
N MET A 387 20.38 -1.91 -32.02
CA MET A 387 21.52 -2.80 -32.22
C MET A 387 21.24 -3.83 -33.32
N GLU A 388 22.26 -4.10 -34.13
CA GLU A 388 22.30 -5.24 -35.06
C GLU A 388 22.39 -6.57 -34.29
N ASP A 389 21.71 -7.60 -34.80
CA ASP A 389 21.50 -8.91 -34.17
C ASP A 389 22.79 -9.61 -33.65
N SER A 390 23.98 -9.26 -34.16
CA SER A 390 25.26 -9.92 -33.82
C SER A 390 26.07 -9.30 -32.67
N LYS A 391 25.69 -8.14 -32.12
CA LYS A 391 26.48 -7.41 -31.09
C LYS A 391 25.87 -7.38 -29.68
N TRP A 392 24.76 -8.08 -29.47
CA TRP A 392 23.98 -8.03 -28.23
C TRP A 392 24.69 -8.75 -27.06
N LEU A 393 25.11 -10.00 -27.24
CA LEU A 393 25.80 -10.79 -26.20
C LEU A 393 27.13 -10.18 -25.74
N SER A 394 27.87 -9.57 -26.67
CA SER A 394 29.18 -8.97 -26.39
C SER A 394 29.08 -7.64 -25.63
N LYS A 395 28.02 -6.84 -25.83
CA LYS A 395 27.75 -5.65 -24.99
C LYS A 395 27.15 -6.01 -23.64
N LEU A 396 26.42 -7.13 -23.50
CA LEU A 396 25.90 -7.60 -22.21
C LEU A 396 27.03 -7.91 -21.22
N GLN A 397 28.14 -8.47 -21.72
CA GLN A 397 29.36 -8.71 -20.92
C GLN A 397 30.15 -7.42 -20.62
N ALA A 398 29.99 -6.36 -21.43
CA ALA A 398 30.82 -5.16 -21.35
C ALA A 398 30.15 -3.94 -20.68
N ASN A 399 28.80 -3.82 -20.69
CA ASN A 399 28.08 -2.59 -20.35
C ASN A 399 27.21 -2.66 -19.08
N GLY A 400 27.30 -3.72 -18.27
CA GLY A 400 26.62 -3.75 -16.98
C GLY A 400 27.26 -2.77 -16.00
N THR A 401 26.72 -1.56 -15.84
CA THR A 401 27.04 -0.77 -14.63
C THR A 401 26.44 -1.47 -13.43
N GLU A 402 27.24 -2.29 -12.76
CA GLU A 402 26.89 -2.86 -11.46
C GLU A 402 26.97 -1.75 -10.40
N ARG A 403 25.84 -1.46 -9.76
CA ARG A 403 25.83 -0.80 -8.46
C ARG A 403 25.42 -1.83 -7.42
N CYS A 404 26.39 -2.40 -6.72
CA CYS A 404 26.14 -3.12 -5.46
C CYS A 404 25.68 -2.09 -4.42
N LEU A 405 24.43 -2.18 -3.97
CA LEU A 405 23.87 -1.29 -2.94
C LEU A 405 24.08 -1.81 -1.52
N SER A 406 24.98 -2.78 -1.34
CA SER A 406 25.30 -3.37 -0.03
C SER A 406 26.34 -2.55 0.73
N SER A 407 25.94 -1.41 1.30
CA SER A 407 26.54 -0.85 2.53
C SER A 407 25.73 0.34 3.03
N LEU A 408 24.60 0.05 3.69
CA LEU A 408 24.09 0.93 4.75
C LEU A 408 24.18 0.13 6.05
N PRO A 409 24.87 0.62 7.10
CA PRO A 409 25.00 -0.12 8.33
C PRO A 409 23.61 -0.30 8.94
N ASN A 410 23.31 -1.54 9.33
CA ASN A 410 22.23 -1.86 10.26
C ASN A 410 22.29 -0.88 11.44
N ARG A 411 21.40 0.12 11.45
CA ARG A 411 21.07 0.88 12.64
C ARG A 411 19.70 0.41 13.08
N PHE A 412 19.76 -0.40 14.14
CA PHE A 412 18.68 -0.87 14.99
C PHE A 412 17.72 0.25 15.44
#